data_AF-A0A7Y5CVB5-F1
#
_entry.id   AF-A0A7Y5CVB5-F1
#
_cell.length_a   1.000
_cell.length_b   1.000
_cell.length_c   1.000
_cell.angle_alpha   90.00
_cell.angle_beta   90.00
_cell.angle_gamma   90.00
#
_symmetry.space_group_name_H-M   'P 1'
#
loop_
_entity.id
_entity.type
_entity.pdbx_description
1 polymer ?
#
loop_
_entity_poly.entity_id
_entity_poly.type
_entity_poly.pdbx_seq_one_letter_code
_entity_poly.pdbx_strand_id
1 'polypeptide(L)'
;MANPISTVNRSKPAAAEALADSTELPIARRTDVTVDELERLSLPYPAELYDGRIIYKMSNFERDVIHENVAYKIRNYLENNPAGLLSGNADYRLHQELKRDSRAPDISFVTNDRLPQSRRRYLPMAPDLAIEILSP
;
A
#
# COMPACT_ATOMS: atom_id res chain seq x y z
N MET A 1 -69.11 -3.47 17.86
CA MET A 1 -68.38 -3.41 16.58
C MET A 1 -66.91 -3.26 16.90
N ALA A 2 -66.12 -4.33 16.74
CA ALA A 2 -64.68 -4.34 17.01
C ALA A 2 -63.99 -5.05 15.84
N ASN A 3 -63.04 -4.36 15.18
CA ASN A 3 -62.23 -4.90 14.09
C ASN A 3 -61.12 -5.80 14.62
N PRO A 4 -60.82 -6.94 13.99
CA PRO A 4 -59.62 -7.73 14.31
C PRO A 4 -58.42 -7.21 13.50
N ILE A 5 -57.27 -7.06 14.18
CA ILE A 5 -55.98 -6.72 13.55
C ILE A 5 -55.34 -8.00 13.01
N SER A 6 -54.92 -7.89 11.75
CA SER A 6 -54.32 -8.90 10.89
C SER A 6 -52.98 -9.45 11.39
N THR A 7 -52.80 -10.73 11.10
CA THR A 7 -51.65 -11.61 11.32
C THR A 7 -50.35 -11.03 10.74
N VAL A 8 -49.30 -10.95 11.56
CA VAL A 8 -47.94 -10.63 11.12
C VAL A 8 -47.36 -11.83 10.37
N ASN A 9 -47.22 -11.66 9.06
CA ASN A 9 -46.55 -12.55 8.13
C ASN A 9 -45.03 -12.55 8.43
N ARG A 10 -44.49 -13.64 8.97
CA ARG A 10 -43.03 -13.83 9.11
C ARG A 10 -42.47 -14.36 7.79
N SER A 11 -42.02 -13.47 6.92
CA SER A 11 -41.24 -13.82 5.73
C SER A 11 -39.79 -14.21 6.10
N LYS A 12 -39.42 -15.43 5.68
CA LYS A 12 -38.11 -16.07 5.41
C LYS A 12 -36.78 -15.47 5.94
N PRO A 13 -35.79 -16.33 6.30
CA PRO A 13 -34.46 -15.90 6.73
C PRO A 13 -33.61 -15.50 5.52
N ALA A 14 -33.45 -14.20 5.28
CA ALA A 14 -32.58 -13.63 4.25
C ALA A 14 -31.12 -13.43 4.72
N ALA A 15 -30.59 -14.34 5.53
CA ALA A 15 -29.25 -14.22 6.12
C ALA A 15 -28.27 -15.34 5.69
N ALA A 16 -28.75 -16.41 5.07
CA ALA A 16 -27.91 -17.56 4.69
C ALA A 16 -27.45 -17.55 3.22
N GLU A 17 -28.10 -16.76 2.34
CA GLU A 17 -27.80 -16.75 0.89
C GLU A 17 -26.81 -15.65 0.44
N ALA A 18 -26.36 -14.77 1.34
CA ALA A 18 -25.41 -13.70 0.99
C ALA A 18 -23.93 -14.09 1.14
N LEU A 19 -23.62 -15.34 1.52
CA LEU A 19 -22.25 -15.83 1.75
C LEU A 19 -21.69 -16.64 0.57
N ALA A 20 -22.41 -16.74 -0.53
CA ALA A 20 -22.07 -17.61 -1.67
C ALA A 20 -21.54 -16.85 -2.90
N ASP A 21 -21.05 -15.61 -2.74
CA ASP A 21 -20.55 -14.78 -3.87
C ASP A 21 -19.15 -14.19 -3.61
N SER A 22 -18.15 -15.04 -3.39
CA SER A 22 -16.77 -14.72 -3.72
C SER A 22 -15.99 -16.00 -3.99
N THR A 23 -16.05 -16.46 -5.23
CA THR A 23 -15.12 -17.49 -5.76
C THR A 23 -13.70 -16.94 -5.95
N GLU A 24 -13.47 -15.66 -5.67
CA GLU A 24 -12.15 -15.04 -5.66
C GLU A 24 -11.45 -15.28 -4.31
N LEU A 25 -10.21 -15.76 -4.36
CA LEU A 25 -9.34 -15.79 -3.19
C LEU A 25 -9.27 -14.38 -2.58
N PRO A 26 -9.30 -14.23 -1.24
CA PRO A 26 -9.01 -12.95 -0.59
C PRO A 26 -7.73 -12.35 -1.18
N ILE A 27 -7.72 -11.04 -1.48
CA ILE A 27 -6.62 -10.43 -2.25
C ILE A 27 -5.22 -10.66 -1.66
N ALA A 28 -5.13 -10.79 -0.33
CA ALA A 28 -3.90 -11.13 0.39
C ALA A 28 -3.37 -12.55 0.13
N ARG A 29 -4.19 -13.45 -0.45
CA ARG A 29 -3.83 -14.83 -0.82
C ARG A 29 -3.62 -15.00 -2.32
N ARG A 30 -3.89 -13.96 -3.11
CA ARG A 30 -3.61 -13.97 -4.55
C ARG A 30 -2.09 -13.93 -4.79
N THR A 31 -1.68 -14.52 -5.90
CA THR A 31 -0.26 -14.60 -6.34
C THR A 31 -0.07 -14.04 -7.75
N ASP A 32 -1.12 -13.44 -8.30
CA ASP A 32 -1.20 -12.95 -9.66
C ASP A 32 -1.48 -11.45 -9.75
N VAL A 33 -1.55 -10.76 -8.60
CA VAL A 33 -1.86 -9.34 -8.48
C VAL A 33 -0.85 -8.53 -9.27
N THR A 34 -1.33 -7.55 -10.02
CA THR A 34 -0.48 -6.61 -10.76
C THR A 34 -0.34 -5.29 -10.01
N VAL A 35 0.70 -4.52 -10.32
CA VAL A 35 0.90 -3.16 -9.78
C VAL A 35 -0.29 -2.28 -10.12
N ASP A 36 -0.81 -2.36 -11.35
CA ASP A 36 -1.96 -1.57 -11.78
C ASP A 36 -3.25 -1.91 -11.00
N GLU A 37 -3.42 -3.18 -10.60
CA GLU A 37 -4.49 -3.59 -9.69
C GLU A 37 -4.22 -3.05 -8.28
N LEU A 38 -3.02 -3.26 -7.74
CA LEU A 38 -2.62 -2.83 -6.39
C LEU A 38 -2.83 -1.32 -6.18
N GLU A 39 -2.46 -0.48 -7.15
CA GLU A 39 -2.64 0.98 -7.14
C GLU A 39 -4.10 1.45 -7.05
N ARG A 40 -5.06 0.56 -7.34
CA ARG A 40 -6.50 0.84 -7.28
C ARG A 40 -7.12 0.33 -5.98
N LEU A 41 -6.40 -0.47 -5.20
CA LEU A 41 -6.89 -1.02 -3.95
C LEU A 41 -6.72 0.00 -2.82
N SER A 42 -7.71 0.06 -1.94
CA SER A 42 -7.57 0.69 -0.63
C SER A 42 -7.12 -0.38 0.36
N LEU A 43 -5.81 -0.48 0.60
CA LEU A 43 -5.27 -1.44 1.55
C LEU A 43 -5.31 -0.91 2.99
N PRO A 44 -5.46 -1.79 3.99
CA PRO A 44 -5.48 -1.39 5.39
C PRO A 44 -4.11 -0.97 5.93
N TYR A 45 -3.02 -1.42 5.30
CA TYR A 45 -1.64 -1.14 5.68
C TYR A 45 -0.78 -0.93 4.43
N PRO A 46 0.37 -0.23 4.55
CA PRO A 46 1.36 -0.17 3.47
C PRO A 46 1.78 -1.57 3.04
N ALA A 47 1.99 -1.78 1.75
CA ALA A 47 2.34 -3.07 1.20
C ALA A 47 3.25 -2.96 -0.01
N GLU A 48 4.05 -3.98 -0.21
CA GLU A 48 4.80 -4.21 -1.43
C GLU A 48 4.14 -5.29 -2.28
N LEU A 49 4.55 -5.35 -3.55
CA LEU A 49 4.22 -6.45 -4.44
C LEU A 49 5.49 -7.23 -4.75
N TYR A 50 5.48 -8.52 -4.46
CA TYR A 50 6.57 -9.44 -4.78
C TYR A 50 6.02 -10.60 -5.60
N ASP A 51 6.38 -10.68 -6.88
CA ASP A 51 5.90 -11.71 -7.81
C ASP A 51 4.38 -11.94 -7.70
N GLY A 52 3.62 -10.83 -7.69
CA GLY A 52 2.17 -10.82 -7.66
C GLY A 52 1.53 -11.16 -6.31
N ARG A 53 2.34 -11.24 -5.25
CA ARG A 53 1.89 -11.41 -3.86
C ARG A 53 1.96 -10.08 -3.12
N ILE A 54 0.88 -9.73 -2.44
CA ILE A 54 0.85 -8.55 -1.57
C ILE A 54 1.55 -8.89 -0.26
N ILE A 55 2.62 -8.16 0.07
CA ILE A 55 3.37 -8.30 1.31
C ILE A 55 3.16 -7.04 2.13
N TYR A 56 2.41 -7.14 3.23
CA TYR A 56 2.18 -5.99 4.12
C TYR A 56 3.44 -5.65 4.90
N LYS A 57 3.76 -4.36 4.97
CA LYS A 57 4.81 -3.83 5.83
C LYS A 57 4.21 -3.57 7.21
N MET A 58 4.74 -4.26 8.21
CA MET A 58 4.39 -4.03 9.62
C MET A 58 5.38 -3.05 10.22
N SER A 59 4.87 -2.07 10.95
CA SER A 59 5.73 -1.16 11.71
C SER A 59 5.82 -1.59 13.18
N ASN A 60 6.93 -1.23 13.82
CA ASN A 60 7.09 -1.28 15.26
C ASN A 60 7.78 0.00 15.76
N PHE A 61 7.67 0.25 17.07
CA PHE A 61 8.15 1.49 17.67
C PHE A 61 9.66 1.72 17.48
N GLU A 62 10.47 0.68 17.65
CA GLU A 62 11.93 0.80 17.53
C GLU A 62 12.36 1.12 16.09
N ARG A 63 11.77 0.45 15.10
CA ARG A 63 11.97 0.74 13.68
C ARG A 63 11.63 2.19 13.37
N ASP A 64 10.49 2.70 13.86
CA ASP A 64 10.05 4.07 13.57
C ASP A 64 10.96 5.12 14.22
N VAL A 65 11.51 4.84 15.41
CA VAL A 65 12.53 5.72 16.01
C VAL A 65 13.80 5.77 15.17
N ILE A 66 14.26 4.63 14.64
CA ILE A 66 15.42 4.58 13.74
C ILE A 66 15.11 5.33 12.44
N HIS A 67 13.91 5.12 11.89
CA HIS A 67 13.43 5.77 10.67
C HIS A 67 13.52 7.28 10.77
N GLU A 68 12.89 7.85 11.80
CA GLU A 68 12.87 9.31 11.98
C GLU A 68 14.27 9.88 12.19
N ASN A 69 15.14 9.18 12.94
CA ASN A 69 16.51 9.61 13.16
C ASN A 69 17.34 9.64 11.87
N VAL A 70 17.19 8.64 11.01
CA VAL A 70 17.87 8.59 9.71
C VAL A 70 17.32 9.66 8.78
N ALA A 71 15.99 9.75 8.66
CA ALA A 71 15.32 10.71 7.78
C ALA A 71 15.67 12.16 8.17
N TYR A 72 15.70 12.48 9.47
CA TYR A 72 16.08 13.79 9.97
C TYR A 72 17.50 14.18 9.55
N LYS A 73 18.49 13.29 9.74
CA LYS A 73 19.88 13.59 9.38
C LYS A 73 20.06 13.87 7.89
N ILE A 74 19.37 13.09 7.05
CA ILE A 74 19.41 13.28 5.59
C ILE A 74 18.71 14.60 5.20
N ARG A 75 17.54 14.88 5.77
CA ARG A 75 16.84 16.16 5.51
C ARG A 75 17.69 17.36 5.90
N ASN A 76 18.32 17.34 7.07
CA ASN A 76 19.23 18.40 7.52
C ASN A 76 20.43 18.61 6.56
N TYR A 77 20.96 17.54 5.97
CA TYR A 77 21.98 17.66 4.93
C TYR A 77 21.42 18.32 3.65
N LEU A 78 20.22 17.90 3.22
CA LEU A 78 19.56 18.39 2.00
C LEU A 78 19.14 19.87 2.11
N GLU A 79 18.91 20.40 3.31
CA GLU A 79 18.64 21.83 3.51
C GLU A 79 19.76 22.73 2.98
N ASN A 80 21.02 22.29 3.14
CA ASN A 80 22.18 23.02 2.64
C ASN A 80 22.68 22.50 1.29
N ASN A 81 22.18 21.35 0.84
CA ASN A 81 22.58 20.68 -0.40
C ASN A 81 21.33 20.18 -1.13
N PRO A 82 20.53 21.07 -1.77
CA PRO A 82 19.21 20.72 -2.31
C PRO A 82 19.34 19.89 -3.58
N ALA A 83 19.69 18.61 -3.44
CA ALA A 83 20.02 17.69 -4.52
C ALA A 83 18.82 16.83 -4.98
N GLY A 84 17.71 16.84 -4.23
CA GLY A 84 16.56 15.98 -4.51
C GLY A 84 15.53 15.99 -3.39
N LEU A 85 14.65 14.99 -3.39
CA LEU A 85 13.61 14.81 -2.39
C LEU A 85 13.75 13.49 -1.66
N LEU A 86 13.53 13.54 -0.34
CA LEU A 86 13.43 12.38 0.54
C LEU A 86 11.97 12.05 0.82
N SER A 87 11.59 10.79 0.69
CA SER A 87 10.26 10.26 1.03
C SER A 87 10.36 9.06 1.97
N GLY A 88 9.31 8.83 2.75
CA GLY A 88 9.17 7.64 3.57
C GLY A 88 8.03 6.77 3.05
N ASN A 89 8.26 5.46 2.94
CA ASN A 89 7.30 4.48 2.43
C ASN A 89 6.65 4.86 1.09
N ALA A 90 7.40 5.53 0.19
CA ALA A 90 6.90 5.87 -1.13
C ALA A 90 6.91 4.65 -2.03
N ASP A 91 5.88 4.52 -2.87
CA ASP A 91 5.75 3.38 -3.78
C ASP A 91 6.51 3.60 -5.09
N TYR A 92 7.21 2.56 -5.53
CA TYR A 92 8.01 2.53 -6.76
C TYR A 92 7.67 1.32 -7.62
N ARG A 93 7.41 1.59 -8.90
CA ARG A 93 7.37 0.57 -9.96
C ARG A 93 8.73 0.56 -10.64
N LEU A 94 9.60 -0.35 -10.21
CA LEU A 94 11.02 -0.37 -10.59
C LEU A 94 11.22 -0.44 -12.12
N HIS A 95 10.41 -1.26 -12.80
CA HIS A 95 10.44 -1.45 -14.24
C HIS A 95 9.00 -1.56 -14.78
N GLN A 96 8.74 -1.00 -15.96
CA GLN A 96 7.40 -1.04 -16.55
C GLN A 96 6.98 -2.48 -16.92
N GLU A 97 7.95 -3.32 -17.27
CA GLU A 97 7.81 -4.72 -17.66
C GLU A 97 7.49 -5.61 -16.46
N LEU A 98 7.95 -5.24 -15.26
CA LEU A 98 7.66 -5.96 -14.01
C LEU A 98 6.27 -5.58 -13.50
N LYS A 99 5.25 -6.11 -14.18
CA LYS A 99 3.84 -5.86 -13.84
C LYS A 99 3.43 -6.35 -12.46
N ARG A 100 4.26 -7.16 -11.81
CA ARG A 100 3.96 -7.89 -10.58
C ARG A 100 4.96 -7.59 -9.46
N ASP A 101 5.74 -6.53 -9.60
CA ASP A 101 6.69 -6.10 -8.58
C ASP A 101 6.63 -4.59 -8.36
N SER A 102 6.44 -4.22 -7.10
CA SER A 102 6.57 -2.85 -6.61
C SER A 102 7.24 -2.85 -5.25
N ARG A 103 8.03 -1.82 -4.98
CA ARG A 103 8.75 -1.65 -3.72
C ARG A 103 8.31 -0.38 -3.03
N ALA A 104 8.27 -0.42 -1.71
CA ALA A 104 7.99 0.72 -0.86
C ALA A 104 9.09 0.78 0.22
N PRO A 105 10.29 1.29 -0.12
CA PRO A 105 11.38 1.38 0.83
C PRO A 105 11.00 2.21 2.05
N ASP A 106 11.56 1.86 3.20
CA ASP A 106 11.32 2.60 4.43
C ASP A 106 11.65 4.09 4.24
N ILE A 107 12.82 4.37 3.67
CA ILE A 107 13.23 5.71 3.24
C ILE A 107 13.78 5.62 1.82
N SER A 108 13.41 6.60 0.99
CA SER A 108 13.90 6.70 -0.38
C SER A 108 14.26 8.14 -0.75
N PHE A 109 15.25 8.30 -1.61
CA PHE A 109 15.68 9.58 -2.14
C PHE A 109 15.71 9.55 -3.67
N VAL A 110 15.28 10.65 -4.29
CA VAL A 110 15.31 10.84 -5.74
C VAL A 110 15.94 12.19 -6.06
N THR A 111 16.93 12.21 -6.96
CA THR A 111 17.61 13.44 -7.39
C THR A 111 16.70 14.35 -8.21
N ASN A 112 16.98 15.65 -8.18
CA ASN A 112 16.14 16.65 -8.84
C ASN A 112 15.92 16.41 -10.34
N ASP A 113 16.95 15.95 -11.05
CA ASP A 113 16.93 15.66 -12.48
C ASP A 113 16.12 14.41 -12.85
N ARG A 114 15.90 13.50 -11.89
CA ARG A 114 15.11 12.28 -12.08
C ARG A 114 13.68 12.39 -11.54
N LEU A 115 13.33 13.46 -10.81
CA LEU A 115 12.00 13.61 -10.25
C LEU A 115 10.92 13.73 -11.34
N PRO A 116 9.88 12.88 -11.32
CA PRO A 116 8.80 12.97 -12.29
C PRO A 116 7.92 14.19 -12.03
N GLN A 117 7.27 14.65 -13.11
CA GLN A 117 6.32 15.76 -13.06
C GLN A 117 5.12 15.45 -12.16
N SER A 118 4.60 14.21 -12.23
CA SER A 118 3.55 13.72 -11.34
C SER A 118 4.14 12.86 -10.23
N ARG A 119 3.74 13.16 -8.98
CA ARG A 119 4.19 12.48 -7.76
C ARG A 119 3.01 11.95 -6.92
N ARG A 120 1.82 11.89 -7.51
CA ARG A 120 0.55 11.59 -6.79
C ARG A 120 0.29 10.10 -6.58
N ARG A 121 1.14 9.23 -7.15
CA ARG A 121 1.01 7.76 -7.18
C ARG A 121 2.42 7.15 -7.20
N TYR A 122 2.48 5.86 -7.51
CA TYR A 122 3.71 5.10 -7.68
C TYR A 122 4.63 5.82 -8.66
N LEU A 123 5.90 5.93 -8.31
CA LEU A 123 6.91 6.47 -9.21
C LEU A 123 7.34 5.35 -10.19
N PRO A 124 7.25 5.57 -11.51
CA PRO A 124 7.57 4.54 -12.52
C PRO A 124 9.08 4.43 -12.76
N MET A 125 9.85 4.26 -11.69
CA MET A 125 11.31 4.23 -11.66
C MET A 125 11.78 3.60 -10.35
N ALA A 126 13.07 3.26 -10.27
CA ALA A 126 13.75 3.04 -8.99
C ALA A 126 14.20 4.38 -8.36
N PRO A 127 14.22 4.51 -7.02
CA PRO A 127 14.86 5.65 -6.37
C PRO A 127 16.39 5.66 -6.61
N ASP A 128 17.04 6.79 -6.36
CA ASP A 128 18.51 6.91 -6.39
C ASP A 128 19.16 6.25 -5.19
N LEU A 129 18.47 6.31 -4.04
CA LEU A 129 18.85 5.64 -2.81
C LEU A 129 17.60 5.08 -2.15
N ALA A 130 17.67 3.81 -1.74
CA ALA A 130 16.69 3.15 -0.90
C ALA A 130 17.39 2.73 0.40
N ILE A 131 16.73 2.95 1.53
CA ILE A 131 17.19 2.55 2.86
C ILE A 131 16.08 1.71 3.47
N GLU A 132 16.44 0.51 3.95
CA GLU A 132 15.55 -0.39 4.67
C GLU A 132 16.02 -0.52 6.12
N ILE A 133 15.08 -0.49 7.06
CA ILE A 133 15.36 -0.66 8.48
C ILE A 133 14.84 -2.03 8.88
N LEU A 134 15.77 -2.92 9.19
CA LEU A 134 15.44 -4.28 9.58
C LEU A 134 14.60 -4.27 10.85
N SER A 135 13.47 -4.95 10.80
CA SER A 135 12.70 -5.30 11.99
C SER A 135 13.02 -6.72 12.43
N PRO A 136 12.91 -7.02 13.74
CA PRO A 136 13.08 -8.37 14.29
C PRO A 136 12.13 -9.41 13.69
#